data_AF-A0A2P5BIQ1-F1
#
_entry.id   AF-A0A2P5BIQ1-F1
#
_cell.length_a   1.000
_cell.length_b   1.000
_cell.length_c   1.000
_cell.angle_alpha   90.00
_cell.angle_beta   90.00
_cell.angle_gamma   90.00
#
_symmetry.space_group_name_H-M   'P 1'
#
loop_
_entity.id
_entity.type
_entity.pdbx_description
1 polymer ?
#
loop_
_entity_poly.entity_id
_entity_poly.type
_entity_poly.pdbx_seq_one_letter_code
_entity_poly.pdbx_strand_id
1 'polypeptide(L)' 'IDGKAETVNEILETIDAEKKLLKFNVVDGKMLKRYKIFEVTLQVFEKDADEAGSSSGLVKWTFDYEK' A
#
# COMPACT_ATOMS: atom_id res chain seq x y z
N ILE A 1 -1.55 -5.77 -17.54
CA ILE A 1 -0.29 -4.99 -17.48
C ILE A 1 0.69 -5.74 -18.36
N ASP A 2 1.24 -5.12 -19.39
CA ASP A 2 1.97 -5.79 -20.50
C ASP A 2 3.40 -6.24 -20.09
N GLY A 3 3.60 -6.60 -18.82
CA GLY A 3 4.90 -6.98 -18.25
C GLY A 3 5.95 -5.87 -18.21
N LYS A 4 5.61 -4.65 -18.63
CA LYS A 4 6.51 -3.49 -18.61
C LYS A 4 6.41 -2.77 -17.27
N ALA A 5 7.57 -2.34 -16.76
CA ALA A 5 7.62 -1.47 -15.58
C ALA A 5 6.85 -0.17 -15.86
N GLU A 6 6.04 0.24 -14.89
CA GLU A 6 5.38 1.54 -14.89
C GLU A 6 5.81 2.31 -13.64
N THR A 7 5.99 3.62 -13.80
CA THR A 7 6.25 4.56 -12.71
C THR A 7 5.01 5.42 -12.53
N VAL A 8 4.69 5.72 -11.28
CA VAL A 8 3.56 6.55 -10.89
C VAL A 8 4.03 7.66 -9.95
N ASN A 9 3.32 8.78 -9.93
CA ASN A 9 3.49 9.77 -8.86
C ASN A 9 2.38 9.55 -7.84
N GLU A 10 2.76 9.54 -6.57
CA GLU A 10 1.88 9.27 -5.44
C GLU A 10 1.91 10.46 -4.48
N ILE A 11 0.77 10.79 -3.90
CA ILE A 11 0.66 11.72 -2.79
C ILE A 11 0.39 10.93 -1.53
N LEU A 12 1.20 11.20 -0.52
CA LEU A 12 1.12 10.60 0.80
C LEU A 12 -0.01 11.27 1.58
N GLU A 13 -1.05 10.52 1.93
CA GLU A 13 -2.26 11.07 2.55
C GLU A 13 -2.26 10.90 4.06
N THR A 14 -1.76 9.76 4.55
CA THR A 14 -1.80 9.44 5.98
C THR A 14 -0.58 8.63 6.39
N ILE A 15 0.03 9.04 7.50
CA ILE A 15 1.04 8.26 8.22
C ILE A 15 0.55 8.17 9.67
N ASP A 16 0.27 6.95 10.11
CA ASP A 16 -0.06 6.65 11.50
C ASP A 16 0.98 5.64 12.01
N ALA A 17 1.99 6.16 12.70
CA ALA A 17 3.10 5.34 13.21
C ALA A 17 2.65 4.38 14.33
N GLU A 18 1.63 4.76 15.12
CA GLU A 18 1.09 3.93 16.19
C GLU A 18 0.38 2.70 15.61
N LYS A 19 -0.46 2.91 14.60
CA LYS A 19 -1.15 1.82 13.89
C LYS A 19 -0.31 1.15 12.81
N LYS A 20 0.92 1.62 12.58
CA LYS A 20 1.84 1.18 11.52
C LYS A 20 1.13 1.17 10.15
N LEU A 21 0.44 2.27 9.87
CA LEU A 21 -0.40 2.45 8.70
C LEU A 21 0.11 3.61 7.83
N LEU A 22 0.09 3.37 6.53
CA LEU A 22 0.45 4.31 5.49
C LEU A 22 -0.65 4.31 4.42
N LYS A 23 -1.19 5.47 4.06
CA LYS A 23 -2.11 5.63 2.94
C LYS A 23 -1.53 6.61 1.92
N PHE A 24 -1.63 6.25 0.64
CA PHE A 24 -1.25 7.11 -0.47
C PHE A 24 -2.22 6.97 -1.64
N ASN A 25 -2.30 8.01 -2.45
CA ASN A 25 -3.13 8.06 -3.64
C ASN A 25 -2.26 8.31 -4.88
N VAL A 26 -2.54 7.60 -5.96
CA VAL A 26 -1.86 7.78 -7.24
C VAL A 26 -2.45 8.99 -7.96
N VAL A 27 -1.63 9.98 -8.29
CA VAL A 27 -2.07 11.24 -8.90
C VAL A 27 -1.56 11.45 -10.32
N ASP A 28 -0.60 10.64 -10.76
CA ASP A 28 -0.12 10.63 -12.14
C ASP A 28 0.44 9.25 -12.54
N GLY A 29 0.50 9.00 -13.83
CA GLY A 29 1.01 7.78 -14.43
C GLY A 29 -0.02 7.06 -15.29
N LYS A 30 0.44 6.02 -16.00
CA LYS A 30 -0.39 5.24 -16.94
C LYS A 30 -1.53 4.48 -16.25
N MET A 31 -1.44 4.25 -14.94
CA MET A 31 -2.51 3.71 -14.09
C MET A 31 -3.80 4.53 -14.21
N LEU A 32 -3.70 5.86 -14.17
CA LEU A 32 -4.87 6.74 -14.16
C LEU A 32 -5.61 6.82 -15.50
N LYS A 33 -5.07 6.20 -16.56
CA LYS A 33 -5.82 6.00 -17.80
C LYS A 33 -6.91 4.94 -17.68
N ARG A 34 -6.83 4.09 -16.64
CA ARG A 34 -7.74 2.96 -16.40
C ARG A 34 -8.58 3.10 -15.15
N TYR A 35 -8.16 4.01 -14.26
CA TYR A 35 -8.79 4.24 -12.97
C TYR A 35 -8.82 5.74 -12.72
N LYS A 36 -9.98 6.31 -12.38
CA LYS A 36 -10.09 7.72 -12.00
C LYS A 36 -9.46 7.98 -10.63
N ILE A 37 -9.58 7.00 -9.74
CA ILE A 37 -9.06 7.04 -8.38
C ILE A 37 -8.33 5.72 -8.14
N PHE A 38 -7.14 5.79 -7.54
CA PHE A 38 -6.40 4.61 -7.12
C PHE A 38 -5.65 4.90 -5.82
N GLU A 39 -6.24 4.47 -4.71
CA GLU A 39 -5.70 4.63 -3.37
C GLU A 39 -5.16 3.29 -2.85
N VAL A 40 -4.07 3.37 -2.11
CA VAL A 40 -3.43 2.22 -1.49
C VAL A 40 -3.26 2.48 -0.02
N THR A 41 -3.68 1.51 0.79
CA THR A 41 -3.42 1.50 2.24
C THR A 41 -2.54 0.29 2.58
N LEU A 42 -1.40 0.57 3.21
CA LEU A 42 -0.50 -0.44 3.78
C LEU A 42 -0.63 -0.40 5.28
N GLN A 43 -0.87 -1.56 5.90
CA GLN A 43 -0.89 -1.68 7.35
C GLN A 43 -0.07 -2.88 7.79
N VAL A 44 0.85 -2.67 8.73
CA VAL A 44 1.68 -3.72 9.30
C VAL A 44 1.11 -4.18 10.62
N PHE A 45 0.88 -5.49 10.74
CA PHE A 45 0.52 -6.16 11.97
C PHE A 45 1.73 -6.97 12.44
N GLU A 46 2.23 -6.65 13.62
CA GLU A 46 3.24 -7.48 14.25
C GLU A 46 2.61 -8.76 14.77
N LYS A 47 3.34 -9.86 14.63
CA LYS A 47 3.02 -11.10 15.32
C LYS A 47 3.98 -11.26 16.49
N ASP A 48 3.43 -11.80 17.58
CA ASP A 48 4.24 -12.23 18.71
C ASP A 48 5.31 -13.22 18.25
N ALA A 49 6.43 -13.25 18.97
CA ALA A 49 7.49 -14.20 18.70
C ALA A 49 6.96 -15.64 18.82
N ASP A 50 7.35 -16.49 17.89
CA ASP A 50 7.09 -17.91 17.99
C ASP A 50 7.91 -18.56 19.13
N GLU A 51 7.69 -19.85 19.39
CA GLU A 51 8.42 -20.60 20.43
C GLU A 51 9.94 -20.61 20.22
N ALA A 52 10.41 -20.33 18.99
CA ALA A 52 11.82 -20.20 18.64
C ALA A 52 12.36 -18.76 18.79
N GLY A 53 11.54 -17.82 19.25
CA GLY A 53 11.93 -16.42 19.45
C GLY A 53 11.96 -15.58 18.17
N SER A 54 11.41 -16.08 17.06
CA SER A 54 11.37 -15.36 15.78
C SER A 54 10.12 -14.49 15.68
N SER A 55 10.29 -13.18 15.48
CA SER A 55 9.21 -12.24 15.21
C SER A 55 8.98 -12.11 13.70
N SER A 56 7.72 -12.06 13.26
CA SER A 56 7.37 -11.77 11.86
C SER A 56 6.30 -10.68 11.77
N GLY A 57 6.29 -9.95 10.66
CA GLY A 57 5.26 -8.95 10.35
C GLY A 57 4.33 -9.45 9.25
N LEU A 58 3.03 -9.22 9.40
CA LEU A 58 2.05 -9.37 8.33
C LEU A 58 1.74 -7.99 7.76
N VAL A 59 1.88 -7.82 6.44
CA VAL A 59 1.48 -6.58 5.77
C VAL A 59 0.15 -6.81 5.06
N LYS A 60 -0.88 -6.04 5.42
CA LYS A 60 -2.13 -5.96 4.69
C LYS A 60 -2.06 -4.84 3.66
N TRP A 61 -2.29 -5.21 2.40
CA TRP A 61 -2.41 -4.28 1.28
C TRP A 61 -3.90 -4.13 0.95
N THR A 62 -4.41 -2.91 0.95
CA THR A 62 -5.78 -2.59 0.53
C THR A 62 -5.70 -1.64 -0.65
N PHE A 63 -6.46 -1.94 -1.70
CA PHE A 63 -6.51 -1.16 -2.94
C PHE A 63 -7.95 -0.71 -3.16
N ASP A 64 -8.17 0.60 -3.04
CA ASP A 64 -9.46 1.23 -3.28
C ASP A 64 -9.38 1.99 -4.60
N TYR A 65 -10.25 1.66 -5.55
CA TYR A 65 -10.16 2.22 -6.90
C TYR A 65 -11.53 2.43 -7.55
N GLU A 66 -11.61 3.46 -8.38
CA GLU A 66 -12.74 3.72 -9.27
C GLU A 66 -12.27 3.59 -10.73
N LYS A 67 -13.01 2.82 -11.54
CA LYS A 67 -12.73 2.68 -12.98
C LYS A 67 -13.23 3.88 -13.79
#